data_AF-A0A6V7W1A2-F1
#
_entry.id   AF-A0A6V7W1A2-F1
#
_cell.length_a   1.000
_cell.length_b   1.000
_cell.length_c   1.000
_cell.angle_alpha   90.00
_cell.angle_beta   90.00
_cell.angle_gamma   90.00
#
_symmetry.space_group_name_H-M   'P 1'
#
loop_
_entity.id
_entity.type
_entity.pdbx_description
1 polymer ?
#
loop_
_entity_poly.entity_id
_entity_poly.type
_entity_poly.pdbx_seq_one_letter_code
_entity_poly.pdbx_strand_id
1 'polypeptide(L)'
;MFFSKSSMILFLNKIDIFSEKIKKISLNIIFPSYKGGLNYQDGIAYLRKKFLRLYRNKQKLYIHETCATDTSQLESVFNSVLDTIVQENLQDTGML
;
A
#
# COMPACT_ATOMS: atom_id res chain seq x y z
N MET A 1 18.08 -14.73 -2.82
CA MET A 1 17.61 -13.39 -3.24
C MET A 1 17.35 -12.59 -1.98
N PHE A 2 17.99 -11.43 -1.82
CA PHE A 2 17.75 -10.58 -0.64
C PHE A 2 16.25 -10.21 -0.59
N PHE A 3 15.65 -10.23 0.60
CA PHE A 3 14.23 -9.91 0.89
C PHE A 3 13.15 -10.89 0.40
N SER A 4 13.50 -12.06 -0.15
CA SER A 4 12.49 -13.02 -0.65
C SER A 4 11.66 -13.72 0.44
N LYS A 5 12.01 -13.52 1.72
CA LYS A 5 11.27 -14.03 2.89
C LYS A 5 10.72 -12.91 3.77
N SER A 6 10.91 -11.65 3.38
CA SER A 6 10.50 -10.50 4.18
C SER A 6 9.13 -10.01 3.74
N SER A 7 8.21 -9.87 4.69
CA SER A 7 6.98 -9.09 4.50
C SER A 7 7.32 -7.63 4.20
N MET A 8 6.50 -6.97 3.39
CA MET A 8 6.75 -5.61 2.93
C MET A 8 5.57 -4.70 3.27
N ILE A 9 5.89 -3.49 3.74
CA ILE A 9 4.92 -2.41 3.95
C ILE A 9 5.18 -1.34 2.89
N LEU A 10 4.13 -0.94 2.18
CA LEU A 10 4.15 0.11 1.17
C LEU A 10 3.24 1.26 1.60
N PHE A 11 3.82 2.45 1.77
CA PHE A 11 3.08 3.67 2.05
C PHE A 11 2.83 4.47 0.77
N LEU A 12 1.56 4.61 0.41
CA LEU A 12 1.08 5.58 -0.57
C LEU A 12 0.93 6.94 0.15
N ASN A 13 2.04 7.66 0.25
CA ASN A 13 2.06 8.94 0.95
C ASN A 13 1.50 10.09 0.10
N LYS A 14 1.16 11.22 0.74
CA LYS A 14 0.60 12.43 0.13
C LYS A 14 -0.78 12.23 -0.50
N ILE A 15 -1.63 11.42 0.13
CA ILE A 15 -3.00 11.16 -0.36
C ILE A 15 -3.86 12.42 -0.40
N ASP A 16 -3.56 13.39 0.47
CA ASP A 16 -4.16 14.73 0.48
C ASP A 16 -3.92 15.44 -0.85
N ILE A 17 -2.67 15.51 -1.29
CA ILE A 17 -2.29 16.12 -2.57
C ILE A 17 -2.88 15.32 -3.74
N PHE A 18 -2.89 13.98 -3.64
CA PHE A 18 -3.47 13.14 -4.67
C PHE A 18 -4.98 13.39 -4.82
N SER A 19 -5.71 13.51 -3.70
CA SER A 19 -7.15 13.76 -3.66
C SER A 19 -7.56 15.06 -4.35
N GLU A 20 -6.70 16.08 -4.30
CA GLU A 20 -6.94 17.36 -4.97
C GLU A 20 -6.55 17.33 -6.44
N LYS A 21 -5.47 16.63 -6.79
CA LYS A 21 -5.00 16.57 -8.18
C LYS A 21 -5.89 15.70 -9.07
N ILE A 22 -6.37 14.56 -8.56
CA ILE A 22 -7.18 13.62 -9.35
C ILE A 22 -8.51 14.22 -9.82
N LYS A 23 -9.06 15.18 -9.06
CA LYS A 23 -10.27 15.95 -9.43
C LYS A 23 -10.08 16.83 -10.67
N LYS A 24 -8.82 17.15 -11.02
CA LYS A 24 -8.47 18.05 -12.13
C LYS A 24 -7.80 17.32 -13.28
N ILE A 25 -7.00 16.29 -12.98
CA ILE A 25 -6.15 15.59 -13.94
C ILE A 25 -6.33 14.09 -13.73
N SER A 26 -6.78 13.39 -14.77
CA SER A 26 -6.93 11.94 -14.71
C SER A 26 -5.57 11.24 -14.76
N LEU A 27 -5.48 10.09 -14.08
CA LEU A 27 -4.31 9.23 -14.16
C LEU A 27 -4.06 8.67 -15.56
N ASN A 28 -5.04 8.73 -16.47
CA ASN A 28 -4.91 8.20 -17.84
C ASN A 28 -3.77 8.85 -18.64
N ILE A 29 -3.41 10.09 -18.32
CA ILE A 29 -2.32 10.83 -18.96
C ILE A 29 -0.99 10.12 -18.79
N ILE A 30 -0.76 9.51 -17.63
CA ILE A 30 0.47 8.78 -17.30
C ILE A 30 0.25 7.27 -17.45
N PHE A 31 -0.97 6.81 -17.22
CA PHE A 31 -1.33 5.40 -17.22
C PHE A 31 -2.49 5.15 -18.19
N PRO A 32 -2.22 4.93 -19.49
CA PRO A 32 -3.26 4.80 -20.52
C PRO A 32 -4.30 3.70 -20.24
N SER A 33 -3.94 2.67 -19.48
CA SER A 33 -4.85 1.59 -19.07
C SER A 33 -5.81 1.97 -17.94
N TYR A 34 -5.68 3.15 -17.33
CA TYR A 34 -6.58 3.63 -16.29
C TYR A 34 -7.86 4.22 -16.91
N LYS A 35 -9.01 3.74 -16.45
CA LYS A 35 -10.34 4.13 -16.96
C LYS A 35 -11.25 4.79 -15.92
N GLY A 36 -10.76 5.05 -14.70
CA GLY A 36 -11.55 5.63 -13.60
C GLY A 36 -11.75 7.15 -13.65
N GLY A 37 -11.34 7.82 -14.73
CA GLY A 37 -11.56 9.27 -14.90
C GLY A 37 -10.94 10.12 -13.79
N LEU A 38 -11.73 11.02 -13.20
CA LEU A 38 -11.30 11.96 -12.15
C LEU A 38 -11.67 11.47 -10.72
N ASN A 39 -11.97 10.18 -10.58
CA ASN A 39 -12.40 9.59 -9.32
C ASN A 39 -11.21 9.20 -8.43
N TYR A 40 -11.22 9.67 -7.18
CA TYR A 40 -10.16 9.35 -6.20
C TYR A 40 -10.11 7.87 -5.86
N GLN A 41 -11.24 7.24 -5.56
CA GLN A 41 -11.33 5.84 -5.13
C GLN A 41 -10.84 4.92 -6.25
N ASP A 42 -11.27 5.16 -7.49
CA ASP A 42 -10.79 4.40 -8.64
C ASP A 42 -9.29 4.59 -8.87
N GLY A 43 -8.79 5.82 -8.68
CA GLY A 43 -7.38 6.16 -8.82
C GLY A 43 -6.51 5.42 -7.80
N ILE A 44 -6.90 5.46 -6.53
CA ILE A 44 -6.25 4.71 -5.45
C ILE A 44 -6.31 3.21 -5.72
N ALA A 45 -7.49 2.67 -6.02
CA ALA A 45 -7.66 1.23 -6.30
C ALA A 45 -6.78 0.78 -7.46
N TYR A 46 -6.66 1.61 -8.51
CA TYR A 46 -5.77 1.35 -9.63
C TYR A 46 -4.30 1.31 -9.22
N LEU A 47 -3.84 2.29 -8.42
CA LEU A 47 -2.46 2.33 -7.93
C LEU A 47 -2.16 1.11 -7.04
N ARG A 48 -3.06 0.78 -6.10
CA ARG A 48 -2.94 -0.41 -5.24
C ARG A 48 -2.81 -1.68 -6.08
N LYS A 49 -3.69 -1.88 -7.05
CA LYS A 49 -3.64 -3.04 -7.96
C LYS A 49 -2.35 -3.08 -8.79
N LYS A 50 -1.86 -1.92 -9.23
CA LYS A 50 -0.62 -1.82 -10.00
C LYS A 50 0.60 -2.24 -9.17
N PHE A 51 0.70 -1.80 -7.91
CA PHE A 51 1.77 -2.23 -7.01
C PHE A 51 1.67 -3.71 -6.63
N LEU A 52 0.47 -4.20 -6.33
CA LEU A 52 0.24 -5.63 -6.08
C LEU A 52 0.69 -6.51 -7.25
N ARG A 53 0.44 -6.08 -8.48
CA ARG A 53 0.87 -6.83 -9.68
C ARG A 53 2.39 -6.82 -9.90
N LEU A 54 3.08 -5.78 -9.43
CA LEU A 54 4.55 -5.69 -9.51
C LEU A 54 5.23 -6.52 -8.41
N TYR A 55 4.55 -6.71 -7.28
CA TYR A 55 5.04 -7.51 -6.17
C TYR A 55 4.94 -9.01 -6.50
N ARG A 56 6.10 -9.64 -6.71
CA ARG A 56 6.22 -11.06 -7.12
C ARG A 56 6.58 -12.00 -5.98
N ASN A 57 6.82 -11.48 -4.79
CA ASN A 57 7.17 -12.31 -3.63
C ASN A 57 5.92 -13.01 -3.08
N LYS A 58 6.10 -14.14 -2.41
CA LYS A 58 5.00 -14.91 -1.82
C LYS A 58 4.45 -14.30 -0.53
N GLN A 59 5.24 -13.45 0.10
CA GLN A 59 4.98 -12.82 1.38
C GLN A 59 3.88 -11.76 1.25
N LYS A 60 3.29 -11.34 2.37
CA LYS A 60 2.24 -10.33 2.32
C LYS A 60 2.83 -8.94 2.02
N LEU A 61 2.17 -8.22 1.12
CA LEU A 61 2.38 -6.80 0.86
C LEU A 61 1.25 -6.01 1.52
N TYR A 62 1.58 -5.26 2.56
CA TYR A 62 0.66 -4.37 3.26
C TYR A 62 0.72 -2.99 2.61
N ILE A 63 -0.39 -2.50 2.06
CA ILE A 63 -0.45 -1.19 1.40
C ILE A 63 -1.29 -0.24 2.25
N HIS A 64 -0.73 0.90 2.63
CA HIS A 64 -1.40 1.91 3.45
C HIS A 64 -1.33 3.28 2.78
N GLU A 65 -2.42 4.02 2.89
CA GLU A 65 -2.55 5.41 2.44
C GLU A 65 -2.21 6.33 3.59
N THR A 66 -1.31 7.30 3.37
CA THR A 66 -0.84 8.17 4.46
C THR A 66 -0.82 9.63 4.02
N CYS A 67 -1.10 10.52 4.96
CA CYS A 67 -0.83 11.94 4.85
C CYS A 67 0.36 12.30 5.74
N ALA A 68 1.15 13.30 5.38
CA ALA A 68 2.30 13.75 6.18
C ALA A 68 1.90 14.24 7.58
N THR A 69 0.65 14.69 7.75
CA THR A 69 0.09 15.08 9.05
C THR A 69 -0.42 13.90 9.86
N ASP A 70 -0.50 12.70 9.27
CA ASP A 70 -1.07 11.50 9.87
C ASP A 70 0.00 10.52 10.38
N THR A 71 1.19 11.04 10.66
CA THR A 71 2.35 10.27 11.14
C THR A 71 2.14 9.67 12.52
N SER A 72 1.21 10.20 13.32
CA SER A 72 0.82 9.58 14.58
C SER A 72 0.07 8.25 14.38
N GLN A 73 -0.72 8.12 13.30
CA GLN A 73 -1.34 6.84 12.93
C GLN A 73 -0.33 5.86 12.33
N LEU A 74 0.76 6.35 11.72
CA LEU A 74 1.81 5.48 11.17
C LEU A 74 2.43 4.58 12.24
N GLU A 75 2.67 5.08 13.46
CA GLU A 75 3.23 4.26 14.54
C GLU A 75 2.30 3.10 14.92
N SER A 76 0.99 3.38 15.04
CA SER A 76 0.00 2.35 15.35
C SER A 76 -0.14 1.31 14.23
N VAL A 77 -0.15 1.77 12.97
CA VAL A 77 -0.19 0.88 11.80
C VAL A 77 1.08 0.03 11.73
N PHE A 78 2.24 0.64 11.98
CA PHE A 78 3.52 -0.06 11.96
C PHE A 78 3.56 -1.15 13.03
N ASN A 79 3.17 -0.83 14.26
CA ASN A 79 3.08 -1.79 15.36
C ASN A 79 2.10 -2.93 15.02
N SER A 80 0.92 -2.62 14.47
CA SER A 80 -0.07 -3.63 14.09
C SER A 80 0.44 -4.58 13.00
N VAL A 81 1.18 -4.06 12.02
CA VAL A 81 1.77 -4.90 10.97
C VAL A 81 2.94 -5.70 11.52
N LEU A 82 3.77 -5.13 12.40
CA LEU A 82 4.81 -5.87 13.10
C LEU A 82 4.23 -7.03 13.91
N ASP A 83 3.18 -6.79 14.69
CA ASP A 83 2.49 -7.82 15.46
C ASP A 83 1.94 -8.91 14.56
N THR A 84 1.33 -8.54 13.43
CA THR A 84 0.83 -9.51 12.43
C THR A 84 1.97 -10.36 11.87
N ILE A 85 3.09 -9.74 11.50
CA ILE A 85 4.27 -10.45 10.98
C ILE A 85 4.87 -11.37 12.05
N VAL A 86 4.95 -10.92 13.30
CA VAL A 86 5.45 -11.72 14.42
C VAL A 86 4.53 -12.91 14.68
N GLN A 87 3.21 -12.70 14.71
CA GLN A 87 2.22 -13.78 14.86
C GLN A 87 2.31 -14.81 13.73
N GLU A 88 2.41 -14.37 12.47
CA GLU A 88 2.59 -15.27 11.32
C GLU A 88 3.87 -16.10 11.44
N ASN A 89 4.98 -15.47 11.80
CA ASN A 89 6.24 -16.18 12.00
C ASN A 89 6.17 -17.17 13.18
N LEU A 90 5.48 -16.82 14.27
CA LEU A 90 5.30 -17.72 15.42
C LEU A 90 4.42 -18.92 15.06
N GLN A 91 3.33 -18.73 14.31
CA GLN A 91 2.49 -19.81 13.79
C GLN A 91 3.26 -20.75 12.86
N ASP A 92 4.08 -20.21 11.95
CA ASP A 92 4.91 -21.00 11.04
C ASP A 92 5.95 -21.88 11.77
N THR A 93 6.32 -21.52 13.01
CA THR A 93 7.25 -22.29 13.86
C THR A 93 6.56 -23.27 14.81
N GLY A 94 5.23 -23.32 14.84
CA GLY A 94 4.46 -24.20 15.75
C GLY A 94 4.54 -23.80 17.23
N MET A 95 4.91 -22.55 17.52
CA MET A 95 4.97 -22.00 18.89
C MET A 95 3.65 -21.34 19.34
N LEU A 96 2.59 -21.48 18.53
CA LEU A 96 1.21 -21.06 18.77
C LEU A 96 0.25 -22.17 18.37
#